data_AF-A0A972CEY9-F1
#
_entry.id   AF-A0A972CEY9-F1
#
_cell.length_a   1.000
_cell.length_b   1.000
_cell.length_c   1.000
_cell.angle_alpha   90.00
_cell.angle_beta   90.00
_cell.angle_gamma   90.00
#
_symmetry.space_group_name_H-M   'P 1'
#
loop_
_entity.id
_entity.type
_entity.pdbx_description
1 polymer ?
#
loop_
_entity_poly.entity_id
_entity_poly.type
_entity_poly.pdbx_seq_one_letter_code
_entity_poly.pdbx_strand_id
1 'polypeptide(L)' 'PVSGSGSLVLVERIVSAYGADSFLGRTASVMAGSCETVFYVLAVYFGVTAVKKIRHAFLAGIIGYIVGVVASVWICKL' A
#
# COMPACT_ATOMS: atom_id res chain seq x y z
N PRO A 1 2.77 0.24 3.92
CA PRO A 1 3.55 1.51 3.89
C PRO A 1 3.34 2.32 5.18
N VAL A 2 4.43 2.73 5.83
CA VAL A 2 4.38 3.52 7.08
C VAL A 2 4.03 4.98 6.80
N SER A 3 4.39 5.47 5.60
CA SER A 3 4.10 6.82 5.10
C SER A 3 4.00 6.82 3.57
N GLY A 4 3.13 7.67 3.01
CA GLY A 4 2.93 7.80 1.56
C GLY A 4 4.18 8.30 0.83
N SER A 5 4.96 9.19 1.45
CA SER A 5 6.18 9.76 0.86
C SER A 5 7.28 8.73 0.61
N GLY A 6 7.53 7.83 1.56
CA GLY A 6 8.51 6.74 1.38
C GLY A 6 8.09 5.73 0.30
N SER A 7 6.78 5.53 0.15
CA SER A 7 6.20 4.63 -0.86
C SER A 7 6.40 5.17 -2.27
N LEU A 8 6.18 6.47 -2.46
CA LEU A 8 6.42 7.18 -3.72
C LEU A 8 7.88 7.12 -4.15
N VAL A 9 8.82 7.37 -3.23
CA VAL A 9 10.26 7.28 -3.52
C VAL A 9 10.64 5.86 -3.96
N LEU A 10 10.06 4.84 -3.34
CA LEU A 10 10.27 3.44 -3.74
C LEU A 10 9.77 3.16 -5.16
N VAL A 11 8.59 3.68 -5.50
CA VAL A 11 8.01 3.52 -6.85
C VAL A 11 8.86 4.26 -7.88
N GLU A 12 9.27 5.48 -7.58
CA GLU A 12 10.15 6.28 -8.45
C GLU A 12 11.49 5.58 -8.69
N ARG A 13 12.07 4.96 -7.66
CA ARG A 13 13.28 4.13 -7.77
C ARG A 13 13.06 2.93 -8.68
N ILE A 14 11.95 2.22 -8.55
CA ILE A 14 11.61 1.06 -9.37
C ILE A 14 11.40 1.47 -10.84
N VAL A 15 10.64 2.55 -11.08
CA VAL A 15 10.37 3.08 -12.41
C VAL A 15 11.66 3.59 -13.06
N SER A 16 12.55 4.25 -12.30
CA SER A 16 13.84 4.72 -12.81
C SER A 16 14.80 3.57 -13.14
N ALA A 17 14.74 2.46 -12.40
CA ALA A 17 15.63 1.31 -12.60
C ALA A 17 15.16 0.36 -13.71
N TYR A 18 13.85 0.14 -13.86
CA TYR A 18 13.28 -0.87 -14.76
C TYR A 18 12.43 -0.28 -15.90
N GLY A 19 12.15 1.02 -15.89
CA GLY A 19 11.25 1.69 -16.83
C GLY A 19 9.77 1.55 -16.43
N ALA A 20 8.96 2.55 -16.77
CA ALA A 20 7.54 2.61 -16.40
C ALA A 20 6.71 1.47 -17.04
N ASP A 21 7.05 1.08 -18.27
CA ASP A 21 6.36 0.03 -19.01
C ASP A 21 6.71 -1.39 -18.57
N SER A 22 7.72 -1.55 -17.72
CA SER A 22 8.10 -2.87 -17.20
C SER A 22 7.03 -3.44 -16.29
N PHE A 23 7.00 -4.77 -16.19
CA PHE A 23 6.14 -5.48 -15.24
C PHE A 23 6.32 -4.94 -13.81
N LEU A 24 7.56 -4.68 -13.39
CA LEU A 24 7.88 -4.10 -12.09
C LEU A 24 7.35 -2.67 -11.95
N GLY A 25 7.50 -1.82 -12.98
CA GLY A 25 7.00 -0.45 -13.01
C GLY A 25 5.48 -0.37 -12.93
N ARG A 26 4.78 -1.23 -13.70
CA ARG A 26 3.31 -1.34 -13.67
C ARG A 26 2.81 -1.84 -12.32
N THR A 27 3.41 -2.91 -11.80
CA THR A 27 3.02 -3.48 -10.49
C THR A 27 3.26 -2.47 -9.37
N ALA A 28 4.39 -1.77 -9.38
CA ALA A 28 4.69 -0.73 -8.40
C ALA A 28 3.69 0.44 -8.50
N SER A 29 3.29 0.85 -9.70
CA SER A 29 2.32 1.94 -9.91
C SER A 29 0.91 1.55 -9.43
N VAL A 30 0.45 0.33 -9.72
CA VAL A 30 -0.84 -0.18 -9.22
C VAL A 30 -0.83 -0.30 -7.70
N MET A 31 0.26 -0.83 -7.13
CA MET A 31 0.42 -0.89 -5.68
C MET A 31 0.43 0.50 -5.02
N ALA A 32 1.09 1.48 -5.65
CA ALA A 32 1.15 2.85 -5.16
C ALA A 32 -0.22 3.54 -5.18
N GLY A 33 -1.01 3.30 -6.23
CA GLY A 33 -2.35 3.89 -6.37
C GLY A 33 -3.42 3.19 -5.54
N SER A 34 -3.30 1.88 -5.29
CA SER A 34 -4.33 1.08 -4.62
C SER A 34 -4.11 0.93 -3.10
N CYS A 35 -2.91 1.15 -2.59
CA CYS A 35 -2.62 0.95 -1.17
C CYS A 35 -2.66 2.27 -0.38
N GLU A 36 -3.78 2.55 0.28
CA GLU A 36 -3.78 3.50 1.39
C GLU A 36 -2.95 2.95 2.57
N THR A 37 -2.27 3.85 3.28
CA THR A 37 -1.32 3.53 4.35
C THR A 37 -2.07 3.06 5.60
N VAL A 38 -2.20 1.74 5.83
CA VAL A 38 -2.94 1.14 6.98
C VAL A 38 -2.57 1.78 8.32
N PHE A 39 -1.28 2.04 8.58
CA PHE A 39 -0.83 2.70 9.81
C PHE A 39 -1.28 4.16 9.91
N TYR A 40 -1.31 4.89 8.80
CA TYR A 40 -1.79 6.26 8.74
C TYR A 40 -3.29 6.32 8.95
N VAL A 41 -4.06 5.48 8.24
CA VAL A 41 -5.51 5.36 8.42
C VAL A 41 -5.83 4.98 9.86
N LEU A 42 -5.12 4.02 10.44
CA LEU A 42 -5.26 3.69 11.86
C LEU A 42 -4.96 4.90 12.76
N ALA A 43 -3.83 5.58 12.57
CA ALA A 43 -3.44 6.71 13.41
C ALA A 43 -4.46 7.86 13.33
N VAL A 44 -4.96 8.19 12.14
CA VAL A 44 -5.96 9.25 11.94
C VAL A 44 -7.33 8.84 12.49
N TYR A 45 -7.85 7.68 12.09
CA TYR A 45 -9.19 7.25 12.52
C TYR A 45 -9.24 6.97 14.02
N PHE A 46 -8.27 6.24 14.58
CA PHE A 46 -8.24 5.94 16.01
C PHE A 46 -7.79 7.15 16.85
N GLY A 47 -7.00 8.06 16.27
CA GLY A 47 -6.61 9.32 16.91
C GLY A 47 -7.81 10.26 17.14
N VAL A 48 -8.72 10.35 16.16
CA VAL A 48 -9.93 11.19 16.27
C VAL A 48 -11.02 10.53 17.13
N THR A 49 -11.12 9.19 17.11
CA THR A 49 -12.21 8.47 17.80
C THR A 49 -11.86 7.97 19.22
N ALA A 50 -10.62 8.18 19.69
CA ALA A 50 -10.13 7.74 21.01
C ALA A 50 -10.34 6.24 21.34
N VAL A 51 -10.49 5.40 20.30
CA VAL A 51 -10.78 3.98 20.46
C VAL A 51 -9.56 3.22 20.97
N LYS A 52 -9.69 2.57 22.15
CA LYS A 52 -8.61 1.77 22.77
C LYS A 52 -8.45 0.36 22.18
N LYS A 53 -9.46 -0.17 21.48
CA LYS A 53 -9.46 -1.54 20.93
C LYS A 53 -9.06 -1.55 19.46
N ILE A 54 -7.76 -1.52 19.19
CA ILE A 54 -7.18 -1.44 17.83
C ILE A 54 -7.00 -2.82 17.16
N ARG A 55 -6.98 -3.90 17.96
CA ARG A 55 -6.55 -5.25 17.55
C ARG A 55 -7.25 -5.80 16.30
N HIS A 56 -8.58 -5.71 16.22
CA HIS A 56 -9.35 -6.28 15.10
C HIS A 56 -9.23 -5.46 13.83
N ALA A 57 -9.26 -4.12 13.94
CA ALA A 57 -9.09 -3.24 12.79
C ALA A 57 -7.70 -3.33 12.18
N PHE A 58 -6.68 -3.50 13.04
CA PHE A 58 -5.31 -3.73 12.58
C PHE A 58 -5.19 -5.04 11.78
N LEU A 59 -5.75 -6.15 12.28
CA LEU A 59 -5.76 -7.42 11.56
C LEU A 59 -6.52 -7.31 10.23
N ALA A 60 -7.70 -6.70 10.22
CA ALA A 60 -8.48 -6.50 9.00
C ALA A 60 -7.72 -5.65 7.97
N GLY A 61 -7.06 -4.59 8.41
CA GLY A 61 -6.22 -3.74 7.56
C GLY A 61 -5.02 -4.49 6.97
N ILE A 62 -4.36 -5.36 7.75
CA ILE A 62 -3.27 -6.21 7.24
C ILE A 62 -3.77 -7.20 6.19
N ILE A 63 -4.92 -7.84 6.42
CA ILE A 63 -5.49 -8.81 5.48
C ILE A 63 -5.82 -8.09 4.16
N GLY A 64 -6.48 -6.94 4.22
CA GLY A 64 -6.77 -6.12 3.04
C GLY A 64 -5.50 -5.71 2.28
N TYR A 65 -4.43 -5.36 3.01
CA TYR A 65 -3.14 -5.04 2.39
C TYR A 65 -2.54 -6.23 1.63
N ILE A 66 -2.53 -7.42 2.22
CA ILE A 66 -2.02 -8.63 1.57
C ILE A 66 -2.82 -8.93 0.30
N VAL A 67 -4.15 -8.81 0.36
CA VAL A 67 -5.02 -9.00 -0.81
C VAL A 67 -4.70 -7.98 -1.89
N GLY A 68 -4.50 -6.70 -1.56
CA GLY A 68 -4.13 -5.66 -2.52
C GLY A 68 -2.78 -5.90 -3.20
N VAL A 69 -1.79 -6.40 -2.46
CA VAL A 69 -0.47 -6.79 -3.02
C VAL A 69 -0.64 -7.94 -4.01
N VAL A 70 -1.37 -8.99 -3.62
CA VAL A 70 -1.61 -10.16 -4.47
C VAL A 70 -2.40 -9.79 -5.73
N ALA A 71 -3.44 -8.96 -5.58
CA ALA A 71 -4.25 -8.47 -6.69
C ALA A 71 -3.43 -7.65 -7.68
N SER A 72 -2.55 -6.76 -7.19
CA SER A 72 -1.67 -5.95 -8.04
C SER A 72 -0.74 -6.83 -8.88
N VAL A 73 -0.13 -7.86 -8.27
CA VAL A 73 0.74 -8.80 -8.99
C VAL A 73 -0.03 -9.61 -10.02
N TRP A 74 -1.25 -10.07 -9.69
CA TRP A 74 -2.09 -10.81 -10.63
C TRP A 74 -2.52 -9.98 -11.83
N ILE A 75 -2.99 -8.76 -11.59
CA ILE A 75 -3.47 -7.86 -12.65
C ILE A 75 -2.33 -7.45 -13.58
N CYS A 76 -1.15 -7.14 -13.04
CA CYS A 76 -0.01 -6.76 -13.88
C CYS A 76 0.62 -7.93 -14.62
N LYS A 77 0.30 -9.18 -14.26
CA LYS A 77 0.82 -10.40 -14.91
C LYS A 77 -0.09 -10.88 -16.05
N LEU A 78 -1.35 -10.43 -16.08
CA LEU A 78 -2.26 -10.61 -17.20
C LEU A 78 -1.79 -9.78 -18.41
#